data_AF-A0A521SHK8-F1
#
_entry.id   AF-A0A521SHK8-F1
#
_cell.length_a   1.000
_cell.length_b   1.000
_cell.length_c   1.000
_cell.angle_alpha   90.00
_cell.angle_beta   90.00
_cell.angle_gamma   90.00
#
_symmetry.space_group_name_H-M   'P 1'
#
loop_
_entity.id
_entity.type
_entity.pdbx_description
1 polymer ?
#
loop_
_entity_poly.entity_id
_entity_poly.type
_entity_poly.pdbx_seq_one_letter_code
_entity_poly.pdbx_strand_id
1 'polypeptide(L)'
;MNPHFLMRIRPGDEDTSLYRLVLQELGKLREAARVKDIHLFDRENRMIVDLDQTQRIGEENLFLQLDSYELEQVWRGRTVSSVLYRGRDGRFYKAGYAPVWDDQGEVIAGVGVEVGVDFMQIMDGVRRQFIGISLFSGGLIVMISFLLSRSMIRPIQVLTSATEQLGNEESYPQVDLKRNDELGDLGKHFNWMIAQIKTKDALLRRMYAEERARVEVLEGYSETLLKSIPSGVLGVNLNGEITSCNPAAEKIISLSSSALLGRPVQGALGVCSPLEPILLTAVTTGNEAAWEEFSIEDPSRGKRWIGAMASPIKDHGGRQAGATAVFADLTEVKNLQEEIALKRQMALLGELSAGMAHEIRNPLAAIQVLGELLSRKVKGIASDQTKKEAGGSGEGELQALSRSLVTEIHHLNRFVTEFLIYARMPLLRFERANLAETVEAALLLATPSGMPEKISLRKSLPASFKISVDPLEFRRVLLNL
;
A
#
# COMPACT_ATOMS: atom_id res chain seq x y z
N MET A 1 19.27 -7.15 -113.79
CA MET A 1 20.38 -7.48 -114.70
C MET A 1 20.13 -8.89 -115.22
N ASN A 2 20.33 -9.19 -116.52
CA ASN A 2 20.13 -10.56 -117.00
C ASN A 2 21.24 -11.47 -116.41
N PRO A 3 20.90 -12.57 -115.71
CA PRO A 3 21.87 -13.41 -114.99
C PRO A 3 22.94 -14.02 -115.90
N HIS A 4 22.63 -14.26 -117.17
CA HIS A 4 23.58 -14.80 -118.14
C HIS A 4 24.79 -13.89 -118.43
N PHE A 5 24.71 -12.59 -118.13
CA PHE A 5 25.88 -11.69 -118.26
C PHE A 5 26.94 -11.95 -117.19
N LEU A 6 26.55 -12.43 -116.01
CA LEU A 6 27.48 -12.75 -114.91
C LEU A 6 28.35 -13.97 -115.25
N MET A 7 27.77 -14.96 -115.95
CA MET A 7 28.46 -16.18 -116.40
C MET A 7 29.49 -15.96 -117.53
N ARG A 8 29.51 -14.77 -118.14
CA ARG A 8 30.47 -14.41 -119.20
C ARG A 8 31.73 -13.75 -118.67
N ILE A 9 31.74 -13.32 -117.40
CA ILE A 9 32.88 -12.68 -116.76
C ILE A 9 33.89 -13.77 -116.40
N ARG A 10 35.10 -13.67 -116.93
CA ARG A 10 36.21 -14.59 -116.66
C ARG A 10 37.40 -13.86 -116.02
N PRO A 11 38.30 -14.59 -115.35
CA PRO A 11 39.58 -14.01 -114.90
C PRO A 11 40.29 -13.33 -116.07
N GLY A 12 40.68 -12.06 -115.93
CA GLY A 12 41.23 -11.22 -117.01
C GLY A 12 40.24 -10.22 -117.63
N ASP A 13 38.94 -10.30 -117.30
CA ASP A 13 37.92 -9.37 -117.79
C ASP A 13 37.77 -8.10 -116.92
N GLU A 14 38.67 -7.85 -115.95
CA GLU A 14 38.58 -6.72 -115.01
C GLU A 14 38.51 -5.35 -115.72
N ASP A 15 39.18 -5.21 -116.86
CA ASP A 15 39.22 -3.96 -117.64
C ASP A 15 38.11 -3.86 -118.70
N THR A 16 37.26 -4.88 -118.84
CA THR A 16 36.21 -4.89 -119.87
C THR A 16 35.07 -3.92 -119.55
N SER A 17 34.45 -3.36 -120.59
CA SER A 17 33.29 -2.48 -120.45
C SER A 17 32.10 -3.17 -119.76
N LEU A 18 31.98 -4.49 -119.92
CA LEU A 18 30.94 -5.30 -119.30
C LEU A 18 31.13 -5.36 -117.78
N TYR A 19 32.35 -5.66 -117.30
CA TYR A 19 32.65 -5.72 -115.88
C TYR A 19 32.48 -4.36 -115.21
N ARG A 20 32.93 -3.26 -115.85
CA ARG A 20 32.71 -1.90 -115.34
C ARG A 20 31.23 -1.51 -115.23
N LEU A 21 30.40 -1.93 -116.19
CA LEU A 21 28.95 -1.69 -116.13
C LEU A 21 28.31 -2.42 -114.94
N VAL A 22 28.73 -3.67 -114.68
CA VAL A 22 28.25 -4.45 -113.52
C VAL A 22 28.69 -3.81 -112.20
N LEU A 23 29.96 -3.41 -112.08
CA LEU A 23 30.46 -2.67 -110.91
C LEU A 23 29.70 -1.36 -110.69
N GLN A 24 29.36 -0.63 -111.76
CA GLN A 24 28.62 0.61 -111.66
C GLN A 24 27.17 0.40 -111.19
N GLU A 25 26.46 -0.59 -111.74
CA GLU A 25 25.08 -0.88 -111.35
C GLU A 25 24.99 -1.47 -109.93
N LEU A 26 25.88 -2.38 -109.57
CA LEU A 26 25.96 -2.91 -108.20
C LEU A 26 26.48 -1.85 -107.22
N GLY A 27 27.33 -0.93 -107.65
CA GLY A 27 27.77 0.23 -106.86
C GLY A 27 26.61 1.16 -106.50
N LYS A 28 25.73 1.47 -107.47
CA LYS A 28 24.49 2.23 -107.20
C LYS A 28 23.60 1.50 -106.18
N LEU A 29 23.48 0.18 -106.28
CA LEU A 29 22.72 -0.64 -105.33
C LEU A 29 23.36 -0.66 -103.94
N ARG A 30 24.69 -0.75 -103.85
CA ARG A 30 25.43 -0.68 -102.58
C ARG A 30 25.16 0.63 -101.85
N GLU A 31 25.23 1.75 -102.56
CA GLU A 31 24.93 3.08 -102.03
C GLU A 31 23.45 3.22 -101.63
N ALA A 32 22.53 2.78 -102.48
CA ALA A 32 21.09 2.85 -102.21
C ALA A 32 20.67 1.99 -101.01
N ALA A 33 21.22 0.79 -100.88
CA ALA A 33 20.93 -0.15 -99.79
C ALA A 33 21.72 0.14 -98.50
N ARG A 34 22.69 1.08 -98.53
CA ARG A 34 23.59 1.41 -97.41
C ARG A 34 24.31 0.18 -96.83
N VAL A 35 24.74 -0.71 -97.70
CA VAL A 35 25.51 -1.89 -97.34
C VAL A 35 26.98 -1.62 -97.58
N LYS A 36 27.85 -2.22 -96.77
CA LYS A 36 29.30 -1.97 -96.79
C LYS A 36 29.91 -2.57 -98.05
N ASP A 37 29.51 -3.77 -98.40
CA ASP A 37 29.99 -4.45 -99.59
C ASP A 37 28.92 -5.37 -100.20
N ILE A 38 28.99 -5.57 -101.52
CA ILE A 38 28.22 -6.57 -102.26
C ILE A 38 29.20 -7.32 -103.15
N HIS A 39 29.26 -8.63 -102.98
CA HIS A 39 30.09 -9.49 -103.79
C HIS A 39 29.32 -10.67 -104.36
N LEU A 40 29.76 -11.16 -105.51
CA LEU A 40 29.22 -12.31 -106.21
C LEU A 40 30.31 -13.37 -106.31
N PHE A 41 29.95 -14.62 -106.08
CA PHE A 41 30.88 -15.74 -106.10
C PHE A 41 30.26 -16.98 -106.75
N ASP A 42 31.12 -17.85 -107.28
CA ASP A 42 30.73 -19.13 -107.87
C ASP A 42 30.61 -20.25 -106.83
N ARG A 43 30.22 -21.46 -107.27
CA ARG A 43 30.07 -22.64 -106.40
C ARG A 43 31.37 -23.10 -105.76
N GLU A 44 32.51 -22.72 -106.32
CA GLU A 44 33.84 -23.00 -105.77
C GLU A 44 34.32 -21.88 -104.83
N ASN A 45 33.45 -20.93 -104.45
CA ASN A 45 33.75 -19.76 -103.61
C ASN A 45 34.79 -18.81 -104.22
N ARG A 46 34.93 -18.81 -105.55
CA ARG A 46 35.76 -17.85 -106.28
C ARG A 46 34.95 -16.61 -106.61
N MET A 47 35.60 -15.46 -106.49
CA MET A 47 34.94 -14.17 -106.68
C MET A 47 34.66 -13.90 -108.16
N ILE A 48 33.40 -13.59 -108.47
CA ILE A 48 32.97 -13.14 -109.80
C ILE A 48 32.95 -11.61 -109.83
N VAL A 49 32.46 -10.98 -108.76
CA VAL A 49 32.44 -9.51 -108.59
C VAL A 49 32.72 -9.19 -107.13
N ASP A 50 33.63 -8.25 -106.87
CA ASP A 50 33.89 -7.68 -105.54
C ASP A 50 33.84 -6.15 -105.66
N LEU A 51 32.88 -5.51 -105.01
CA LEU A 51 32.73 -4.05 -105.05
C LEU A 51 33.75 -3.31 -104.17
N ASP A 52 34.36 -3.97 -103.19
CA ASP A 52 35.43 -3.42 -102.36
C ASP A 52 36.80 -3.55 -103.07
N GLN A 53 36.86 -4.24 -104.22
CA GLN A 53 38.04 -4.46 -105.06
C GLN A 53 39.22 -5.05 -104.29
N THR A 54 38.94 -5.81 -103.24
CA THR A 54 39.96 -6.42 -102.38
C THR A 54 40.47 -7.73 -102.94
N GLN A 55 39.69 -8.38 -103.81
CA GLN A 55 39.99 -9.65 -104.46
C GLN A 55 39.79 -9.57 -105.98
N ARG A 56 40.60 -10.31 -106.73
CA ARG A 56 40.52 -10.38 -108.20
C ARG A 56 39.47 -11.38 -108.68
N ILE A 57 39.05 -11.27 -109.94
CA ILE A 57 38.10 -12.21 -110.54
C ILE A 57 38.75 -13.61 -110.56
N GLY A 58 38.08 -14.60 -109.98
CA GLY A 58 38.54 -15.98 -109.86
C GLY A 58 39.42 -16.27 -108.65
N GLU A 59 39.73 -15.27 -107.80
CA GLU A 59 40.44 -15.47 -106.55
C GLU A 59 39.51 -16.12 -105.50
N GLU A 60 40.01 -17.10 -104.75
CA GLU A 60 39.23 -17.75 -103.68
C GLU A 60 39.10 -16.83 -102.46
N ASN A 61 37.86 -16.64 -101.99
CA ASN A 61 37.62 -15.88 -100.78
C ASN A 61 37.64 -16.80 -99.55
N LEU A 62 38.74 -16.74 -98.79
CA LEU A 62 38.93 -17.51 -97.56
C LEU A 62 37.87 -17.23 -96.48
N PHE A 63 37.20 -16.07 -96.49
CA PHE A 63 36.13 -15.77 -95.53
C PHE A 63 34.83 -16.52 -95.84
N LEU A 64 34.54 -16.78 -97.12
CA LEU A 64 33.38 -17.58 -97.52
C LEU A 64 33.49 -19.04 -97.04
N GLN A 65 34.72 -19.54 -96.83
CA GLN A 65 34.93 -20.88 -96.26
C GLN A 65 34.50 -20.96 -94.78
N LEU A 66 34.59 -19.86 -94.03
CA LEU A 66 34.15 -19.81 -92.62
C LEU A 66 32.62 -19.92 -92.51
N ASP A 67 31.89 -19.44 -93.52
CA ASP A 67 30.43 -19.50 -93.62
C ASP A 67 29.96 -20.70 -94.48
N SER A 68 30.77 -21.77 -94.56
CA SER A 68 30.50 -22.93 -95.43
C SER A 68 29.13 -23.59 -95.17
N TYR A 69 28.67 -23.58 -93.92
CA TYR A 69 27.35 -24.11 -93.56
C TYR A 69 26.21 -23.26 -94.14
N GLU A 70 26.32 -21.93 -94.03
CA GLU A 70 25.40 -20.96 -94.59
C GLU A 70 25.39 -21.07 -96.12
N LEU A 71 26.56 -21.10 -96.76
CA LEU A 71 26.66 -21.19 -98.22
C LEU A 71 26.06 -22.47 -98.80
N GLU A 72 26.17 -23.61 -98.10
CA GLU A 72 25.50 -24.84 -98.53
C GLU A 72 23.97 -24.65 -98.65
N GLN A 73 23.37 -23.85 -97.77
CA GLN A 73 21.93 -23.52 -97.86
C GLN A 73 21.62 -22.58 -99.03
N VAL A 74 22.54 -21.67 -99.36
CA VAL A 74 22.43 -20.77 -100.52
C VAL A 74 22.37 -21.58 -101.80
N TRP A 75 23.26 -22.56 -101.96
CA TRP A 75 23.27 -23.44 -103.14
C TRP A 75 22.02 -24.33 -103.24
N ARG A 76 21.30 -24.55 -102.12
CA ARG A 76 19.99 -25.20 -102.07
C ARG A 76 18.81 -24.23 -102.32
N GLY A 77 19.08 -22.99 -102.70
CA GLY A 77 18.07 -22.00 -103.04
C GLY A 77 17.55 -21.15 -101.87
N ARG A 78 18.20 -21.16 -100.69
CA ARG A 78 17.74 -20.41 -99.51
C ARG A 78 18.57 -19.16 -99.24
N THR A 79 17.94 -18.10 -98.76
CA THR A 79 18.65 -16.92 -98.23
C THR A 79 19.00 -17.14 -96.76
N VAL A 80 20.25 -16.86 -96.39
CA VAL A 80 20.78 -17.05 -95.03
C VAL A 80 21.62 -15.85 -94.60
N SER A 81 22.00 -15.78 -93.32
CA SER A 81 22.87 -14.73 -92.80
C SER A 81 23.98 -15.31 -91.93
N SER A 82 25.18 -14.76 -92.02
CA SER A 82 26.33 -15.15 -91.20
C SER A 82 26.11 -14.87 -89.72
N VAL A 83 26.95 -15.48 -88.87
CA VAL A 83 27.17 -14.98 -87.51
C VAL A 83 27.85 -13.61 -87.55
N LEU A 84 27.75 -12.86 -86.45
CA LEU A 84 28.42 -11.57 -86.32
C LEU A 84 29.94 -11.79 -86.31
N TYR A 85 30.67 -11.21 -87.26
CA TYR A 85 32.13 -11.30 -87.34
C TYR A 85 32.76 -9.92 -87.29
N ARG A 86 34.06 -9.88 -87.03
CA ARG A 86 34.84 -8.64 -86.98
C ARG A 86 35.59 -8.46 -88.30
N GLY A 87 35.32 -7.37 -88.99
CA GLY A 87 36.01 -7.00 -90.24
C GLY A 87 37.46 -6.58 -89.99
N ARG A 88 38.23 -6.43 -91.08
CA ARG A 88 39.64 -5.99 -91.04
C ARG A 88 39.85 -4.61 -90.41
N ASP A 89 38.82 -3.78 -90.40
CA ASP A 89 38.78 -2.45 -89.79
C ASP A 89 38.42 -2.48 -88.28
N GLY A 90 38.19 -3.68 -87.71
CA GLY A 90 37.84 -3.87 -86.31
C GLY A 90 36.36 -3.64 -85.99
N ARG A 91 35.51 -3.32 -86.97
CA ARG A 91 34.06 -3.18 -86.79
C ARG A 91 33.34 -4.51 -86.92
N PHE A 92 32.15 -4.61 -86.35
CA PHE A 92 31.33 -5.79 -86.46
C PHE A 92 30.45 -5.72 -87.71
N TYR A 93 30.42 -6.82 -88.45
CA TYR A 93 29.63 -6.99 -89.67
C TYR A 93 28.76 -8.22 -89.56
N LYS A 94 27.69 -8.21 -90.36
CA LYS A 94 26.88 -9.38 -90.63
C LYS A 94 26.68 -9.48 -92.13
N ALA A 95 26.98 -10.63 -92.70
CA ALA A 95 26.77 -10.91 -94.12
C ALA A 95 25.41 -11.59 -94.33
N GLY A 96 24.70 -11.22 -95.38
CA GLY A 96 23.53 -11.93 -95.90
C GLY A 96 23.88 -12.58 -97.23
N TYR A 97 23.59 -13.87 -97.39
CA TYR A 97 23.86 -14.59 -98.62
C TYR A 97 22.56 -15.04 -99.28
N ALA A 98 22.43 -14.78 -100.58
CA ALA A 98 21.27 -15.18 -101.38
C ALA A 98 21.71 -15.85 -102.69
N PRO A 99 20.94 -16.81 -103.21
CA PRO A 99 21.24 -17.43 -104.50
C PRO A 99 20.83 -16.52 -105.65
N VAL A 100 21.58 -16.60 -106.75
CA VAL A 100 21.27 -15.99 -108.04
C VAL A 100 20.85 -17.10 -108.99
N TRP A 101 19.64 -16.99 -109.52
CA TRP A 101 19.05 -17.98 -110.41
C TRP A 101 19.24 -17.60 -111.88
N ASP A 102 19.34 -18.63 -112.73
CA ASP A 102 19.22 -18.48 -114.17
C ASP A 102 17.76 -18.60 -114.64
N ASP A 103 17.49 -18.27 -115.91
CA ASP A 103 16.17 -18.33 -116.55
C ASP A 103 15.59 -19.78 -116.57
N GLN A 104 16.43 -20.79 -116.31
CA GLN A 104 16.05 -22.21 -116.18
C GLN A 104 15.78 -22.65 -114.72
N GLY A 105 15.92 -21.76 -113.73
CA GLY A 105 15.66 -22.03 -112.32
C GLY A 105 16.83 -22.62 -111.51
N GLU A 106 18.00 -22.79 -112.13
CA GLU A 106 19.22 -23.28 -111.45
C GLU A 106 19.98 -22.14 -110.76
N VAL A 107 20.59 -22.44 -109.59
CA VAL A 107 21.44 -21.48 -108.88
C VAL A 107 22.82 -21.43 -109.52
N ILE A 108 23.17 -20.28 -110.11
CA ILE A 108 24.41 -20.06 -110.87
C ILE A 108 25.48 -19.28 -110.11
N ALA A 109 25.10 -18.48 -109.12
CA ALA A 109 26.03 -17.73 -108.28
C ALA A 109 25.42 -17.45 -106.90
N GLY A 110 26.26 -17.16 -105.91
CA GLY A 110 25.85 -16.59 -104.63
C GLY A 110 26.11 -15.10 -104.64
N VAL A 111 25.20 -14.31 -104.07
CA VAL A 111 25.45 -12.91 -103.73
C VAL A 111 25.59 -12.78 -102.22
N GLY A 112 26.71 -12.22 -101.77
CA GLY A 112 26.97 -11.85 -100.39
C GLY A 112 26.84 -10.34 -100.21
N VAL A 113 26.12 -9.93 -99.18
CA VAL A 113 25.91 -8.52 -98.84
C VAL A 113 26.37 -8.29 -97.40
N GLU A 114 27.39 -7.47 -97.19
CA GLU A 114 27.92 -7.15 -95.86
C GLU A 114 27.27 -5.88 -95.30
N VAL A 115 26.69 -5.95 -94.10
CA VAL A 115 26.10 -4.80 -93.42
C VAL A 115 26.86 -4.49 -92.13
N GLY A 116 27.24 -3.23 -91.95
CA GLY A 116 27.89 -2.73 -90.73
C GLY A 116 26.93 -2.71 -89.55
N VAL A 117 27.40 -3.20 -88.40
CA VAL A 117 26.58 -3.34 -87.19
C VAL A 117 26.90 -2.21 -86.22
N ASP A 118 26.60 -0.98 -86.64
CA ASP A 118 26.92 0.24 -85.90
C ASP A 118 26.17 0.35 -84.55
N PHE A 119 25.09 -0.42 -84.36
CA PHE A 119 24.35 -0.44 -83.10
C PHE A 119 25.20 -0.88 -81.89
N MET A 120 26.26 -1.68 -82.11
CA MET A 120 27.12 -2.12 -81.01
C MET A 120 27.88 -0.96 -80.37
N GLN A 121 28.26 0.06 -81.15
CA GLN A 121 28.90 1.26 -80.63
C GLN A 121 27.92 2.11 -79.80
N ILE A 122 26.64 2.13 -80.20
CA ILE A 122 25.57 2.79 -79.45
C ILE A 122 25.40 2.10 -78.09
N MET A 123 25.44 0.76 -78.04
CA MET A 123 25.35 0.01 -76.79
C MET A 123 26.49 0.30 -75.81
N ASP A 124 27.72 0.50 -76.29
CA ASP A 124 28.85 0.89 -75.43
C ASP A 124 28.70 2.30 -74.86
N GLY A 125 28.14 3.24 -75.63
CA GLY A 125 27.76 4.56 -75.13
C GLY A 125 26.71 4.48 -74.01
N VAL A 126 25.65 3.71 -74.26
CA VAL A 126 24.56 3.47 -73.30
C VAL A 126 25.08 2.80 -72.03
N ARG A 127 25.94 1.78 -72.13
CA ARG A 127 26.55 1.10 -70.97
C ARG A 127 27.36 2.08 -70.10
N ARG A 128 28.20 2.94 -70.70
CA ARG A 128 28.98 3.93 -69.94
C ARG A 128 28.09 4.95 -69.24
N GLN A 129 26.99 5.38 -69.87
CA GLN A 129 26.01 6.25 -69.24
C GLN A 129 25.35 5.57 -68.03
N PHE A 130 24.95 4.30 -68.16
CA PHE A 130 24.37 3.54 -67.03
C PHE A 130 25.35 3.37 -65.86
N ILE A 131 26.63 3.11 -66.15
CA ILE A 131 27.67 3.02 -65.11
C ILE A 131 27.84 4.39 -64.43
N GLY A 132 27.90 5.48 -65.20
CA GLY A 132 28.03 6.83 -64.66
C GLY A 132 26.84 7.22 -63.76
N ILE A 133 25.62 6.95 -64.21
CA ILE A 133 24.41 7.20 -63.42
C ILE A 133 24.40 6.37 -62.14
N SER A 134 24.81 5.09 -62.22
CA SER A 134 24.88 4.21 -61.05
C SER A 134 25.91 4.67 -60.01
N LEU A 135 27.08 5.12 -60.46
CA LEU A 135 28.10 5.66 -59.55
C LEU A 135 27.65 6.97 -58.91
N PHE A 136 27.04 7.85 -59.70
CA PHE A 136 26.51 9.11 -59.19
C PHE A 136 25.39 8.90 -58.17
N SER A 137 24.42 8.02 -58.48
CA SER A 137 23.32 7.71 -57.57
C SER A 137 23.83 7.03 -56.29
N GLY A 138 24.80 6.12 -56.39
CA GLY A 138 25.44 5.50 -55.23
C GLY A 138 26.13 6.52 -54.32
N GLY A 139 26.91 7.44 -54.90
CA GLY A 139 27.55 8.53 -54.15
C GLY A 139 26.54 9.47 -53.50
N LEU A 140 25.46 9.80 -54.21
CA LEU A 140 24.38 10.64 -53.70
C LEU A 140 23.67 9.99 -52.50
N ILE A 141 23.40 8.69 -52.56
CA ILE A 141 22.81 7.93 -51.45
C ILE A 141 23.71 8.00 -50.21
N VAL A 142 25.01 7.72 -50.37
CA VAL A 142 25.97 7.78 -49.24
C VAL A 142 26.03 9.18 -48.63
N MET A 143 26.05 10.23 -49.46
CA MET A 143 26.05 11.62 -48.99
C MET A 143 24.77 11.96 -48.22
N ILE A 144 23.60 11.60 -48.76
CA ILE A 144 22.30 11.84 -48.10
C ILE A 144 22.23 11.06 -46.78
N SER A 145 22.65 9.79 -46.75
CA SER A 145 22.71 8.99 -45.52
C SER A 145 23.61 9.63 -44.46
N PHE A 146 24.75 10.19 -44.85
CA PHE A 146 25.64 10.90 -43.93
C PHE A 146 24.99 12.19 -43.37
N LEU A 147 24.31 12.96 -44.23
CA LEU A 147 23.60 14.17 -43.82
C LEU A 147 22.44 13.86 -42.86
N LEU A 148 21.62 12.85 -43.15
CA LEU A 148 20.53 12.38 -42.28
C LEU A 148 21.07 11.89 -40.94
N SER A 149 22.16 11.10 -40.94
CA SER A 149 22.80 10.62 -39.72
C SER A 149 23.22 11.77 -38.81
N ARG A 150 23.84 12.82 -39.39
CA ARG A 150 24.32 13.98 -38.64
C ARG A 150 23.19 14.94 -38.23
N SER A 151 22.17 15.12 -39.07
CA SER A 151 21.11 16.10 -38.84
C SER A 151 19.97 15.58 -37.97
N MET A 152 19.66 14.29 -38.02
CA MET A 152 18.50 13.71 -37.31
C MET A 152 18.90 12.62 -36.33
N ILE A 153 19.68 11.62 -36.75
CA ILE A 153 19.92 10.42 -35.92
C ILE A 153 20.69 10.77 -34.64
N ARG A 154 21.80 11.52 -34.74
CA ARG A 154 22.60 11.87 -33.56
C ARG A 154 21.85 12.70 -32.51
N PRO A 155 21.14 13.80 -32.84
CA PRO A 155 20.34 14.54 -31.86
C PRO A 155 19.28 13.68 -31.16
N ILE A 156 18.61 12.80 -31.89
CA ILE A 156 17.61 11.88 -31.34
C ILE A 156 18.26 10.92 -30.34
N GLN A 157 19.43 10.35 -30.67
CA GLN A 157 20.18 9.48 -29.75
C GLN A 157 20.54 10.19 -28.44
N VAL A 158 20.94 11.46 -28.48
CA VAL A 158 21.24 12.26 -27.27
C VAL A 158 20.00 12.40 -26.38
N LEU A 159 18.83 12.69 -26.96
CA LEU A 159 17.57 12.77 -26.22
C LEU A 159 17.17 11.42 -25.63
N THR A 160 17.31 10.33 -26.39
CA THR A 160 17.02 8.97 -25.91
C THR A 160 17.92 8.63 -24.72
N SER A 161 19.23 8.83 -24.82
CA SER A 161 20.16 8.55 -23.72
C SER A 161 19.91 9.43 -22.50
N ALA A 162 19.52 10.69 -22.68
CA ALA A 162 19.14 11.56 -21.56
C ALA A 162 17.84 11.09 -20.88
N THR A 163 16.90 10.52 -21.64
CA THR A 163 15.65 9.97 -21.09
C THR A 163 15.92 8.68 -20.30
N GLU A 164 16.80 7.80 -20.80
CA GLU A 164 17.23 6.60 -20.07
C GLU A 164 17.92 6.96 -18.74
N GLN A 165 18.74 8.00 -18.73
CA GLN A 165 19.41 8.47 -17.52
C GLN A 165 18.44 9.05 -16.48
N LEU A 166 17.34 9.69 -16.90
CA LEU A 166 16.32 10.24 -16.01
C LEU A 166 15.59 9.16 -15.19
N GLY A 167 15.60 7.90 -15.64
CA GLY A 167 15.01 6.77 -14.93
C GLY A 167 15.75 6.36 -13.65
N ASN A 168 16.99 6.85 -13.45
CA ASN A 168 17.77 6.61 -12.24
C ASN A 168 17.64 7.82 -11.30
N GLU A 169 17.15 7.61 -10.08
CA GLU A 169 16.55 8.59 -9.13
C GLU A 169 17.37 9.84 -8.70
N GLU A 170 18.53 10.10 -9.31
CA GLU A 170 19.40 11.25 -9.01
C GLU A 170 19.95 11.97 -10.25
N SER A 171 19.65 11.53 -11.47
CA SER A 171 20.18 12.15 -12.68
C SER A 171 19.15 13.03 -13.38
N TYR A 172 19.45 14.32 -13.46
CA TYR A 172 18.69 15.30 -14.23
C TYR A 172 19.55 15.83 -15.38
N PRO A 173 19.75 15.05 -16.46
CA PRO A 173 20.66 15.41 -17.54
C PRO A 173 20.16 16.64 -18.29
N GLN A 174 21.08 17.51 -18.73
CA GLN A 174 20.75 18.62 -19.60
C GLN A 174 21.08 18.29 -21.05
N VAL A 175 20.13 18.55 -21.95
CA VAL A 175 20.29 18.32 -23.38
C VAL A 175 20.50 19.67 -24.07
N ASP A 176 21.74 19.96 -24.46
CA ASP A 176 22.08 21.16 -25.24
C ASP A 176 22.20 20.81 -26.74
N LEU A 177 21.12 21.04 -27.47
CA LEU A 177 21.11 20.96 -28.93
C LEU A 177 21.30 22.36 -29.49
N LYS A 178 22.53 22.72 -29.87
CA LYS A 178 22.88 24.00 -30.52
C LYS A 178 22.36 24.05 -31.96
N ARG A 179 21.04 24.14 -32.11
CA ARG A 179 20.30 24.19 -33.39
C ARG A 179 19.12 25.16 -33.28
N ASN A 180 18.77 25.78 -34.40
CA ASN A 180 17.64 26.71 -34.51
C ASN A 180 16.50 26.11 -35.35
N ASP A 181 16.20 24.82 -35.11
CA ASP A 181 15.14 24.06 -35.77
C ASP A 181 14.24 23.38 -34.72
N GLU A 182 13.27 22.59 -35.18
CA GLU A 182 12.31 21.89 -34.33
C GLU A 182 12.99 20.93 -33.35
N LEU A 183 14.14 20.36 -33.72
CA LEU A 183 14.93 19.52 -32.82
C LEU A 183 15.60 20.34 -31.71
N GLY A 184 16.07 21.55 -32.02
CA GLY A 184 16.55 22.52 -31.03
C GLY A 184 15.46 22.90 -30.03
N ASP A 185 14.24 23.18 -30.52
CA ASP A 185 13.10 23.49 -29.66
C ASP A 185 12.66 22.28 -28.82
N LEU A 186 12.69 21.06 -29.37
CA LEU A 186 12.45 19.84 -28.59
C LEU A 186 13.43 19.69 -27.43
N GLY A 187 14.72 20.00 -27.65
CA GLY A 187 15.74 20.03 -26.60
C GLY A 187 15.40 21.02 -25.47
N LYS A 188 14.90 22.22 -25.81
CA LYS A 188 14.45 23.21 -24.81
C LYS A 188 13.25 22.71 -24.01
N HIS A 189 12.23 22.14 -24.67
CA HIS A 189 11.06 21.57 -24.00
C HIS A 189 11.44 20.39 -23.10
N PHE A 190 12.37 19.56 -23.54
CA PHE A 190 12.91 18.46 -22.73
C PHE A 190 13.59 18.97 -21.46
N ASN A 191 14.45 20.00 -21.57
CA ASN A 191 15.08 20.63 -20.41
C ASN A 191 14.05 21.28 -19.46
N TRP A 192 13.01 21.90 -20.01
CA TRP A 192 11.91 22.47 -19.20
C TRP A 192 11.18 21.38 -18.42
N MET A 193 10.88 20.24 -19.05
CA MET A 193 10.27 19.08 -18.38
C MET A 193 11.17 18.54 -17.26
N ILE A 194 12.48 18.38 -17.51
CA ILE A 194 13.43 17.93 -16.48
C ILE A 194 13.46 18.89 -15.28
N ALA A 195 13.44 20.19 -15.51
CA ALA A 195 13.36 21.18 -14.43
C ALA A 195 12.06 21.07 -13.62
N GLN A 196 10.92 20.81 -14.29
CA GLN A 196 9.64 20.57 -13.63
C GLN A 196 9.65 19.29 -12.78
N ILE A 197 10.19 18.19 -13.32
CA ILE A 197 10.31 16.91 -12.61
C ILE A 197 11.19 17.10 -11.37
N LYS A 198 12.37 17.71 -11.52
CA LYS A 198 13.27 18.01 -10.39
C LYS A 198 12.58 18.80 -9.27
N THR A 199 11.77 19.79 -9.65
CA THR A 199 11.04 20.62 -8.68
C THR A 199 9.95 19.82 -7.97
N LYS A 200 9.19 19.00 -8.70
CA LYS A 200 8.15 18.12 -8.14
C LYS A 200 8.73 17.05 -7.23
N ASP A 201 9.83 16.42 -7.62
CA ASP A 201 10.52 15.42 -6.81
C ASP A 201 11.03 16.02 -5.50
N ALA A 202 11.63 17.21 -5.55
CA ALA A 202 12.08 17.93 -4.36
C ALA A 202 10.90 18.30 -3.44
N LEU A 203 9.77 18.72 -4.00
CA LEU A 203 8.56 19.02 -3.25
C LEU A 203 7.98 17.76 -2.58
N LEU A 204 7.84 16.67 -3.34
CA LEU A 204 7.35 15.39 -2.82
C LEU A 204 8.24 14.88 -1.68
N ARG A 205 9.56 14.88 -1.86
CA ARG A 205 10.50 14.48 -0.80
C ARG A 205 10.34 15.32 0.47
N ARG A 206 10.13 16.64 0.33
CA ARG A 206 9.85 17.52 1.49
C ARG A 206 8.53 17.17 2.17
N MET A 207 7.46 17.01 1.41
CA MET A 207 6.15 16.63 1.95
C MET A 207 6.20 15.27 2.68
N TYR A 208 6.86 14.27 2.10
CA TYR A 208 7.03 12.97 2.75
C TYR A 208 7.86 13.05 4.03
N ALA A 209 8.92 13.88 4.04
CA ALA A 209 9.72 14.09 5.24
C ALA A 209 8.92 14.81 6.34
N GLU A 210 8.12 15.81 5.97
CA GLU A 210 7.25 16.55 6.89
C GLU A 210 6.15 15.64 7.47
N GLU A 211 5.49 14.84 6.63
CA GLU A 211 4.45 13.89 7.07
C GLU A 211 5.04 12.83 8.00
N ARG A 212 6.22 12.29 7.69
CA ARG A 212 6.91 11.35 8.58
C ARG A 212 7.25 11.97 9.93
N ALA A 213 7.82 13.19 9.92
CA ALA A 213 8.13 13.90 11.16
C ALA A 213 6.87 14.18 11.98
N ARG A 214 5.75 14.50 11.33
CA ARG A 214 4.46 14.72 11.99
C ARG A 214 3.92 13.45 12.65
N VAL A 215 4.00 12.31 11.96
CA VAL A 215 3.62 11.01 12.52
C VAL A 215 4.48 10.68 13.73
N GLU A 216 5.80 10.85 13.64
CA GLU A 216 6.74 10.58 14.74
C GLU A 216 6.46 11.47 15.97
N VAL A 217 6.19 12.76 15.76
CA VAL A 217 5.79 13.67 16.84
C VAL A 217 4.46 13.25 17.47
N LEU A 218 3.49 12.82 16.67
CA LEU A 218 2.18 12.38 17.17
C LEU A 218 2.29 11.07 17.97
N GLU A 219 3.07 10.11 17.48
CA GLU A 219 3.35 8.85 18.17
C GLU A 219 4.09 9.12 19.49
N GLY A 220 5.15 9.94 19.46
CA GLY A 220 5.88 10.33 20.67
C GLY A 220 5.02 11.10 21.68
N TYR A 221 4.12 11.96 21.21
CA TYR A 221 3.16 12.66 22.06
C TYR A 221 2.16 11.69 22.71
N SER A 222 1.59 10.76 21.92
CA SER A 222 0.68 9.73 22.43
C SER A 222 1.35 8.83 23.47
N GLU A 223 2.58 8.37 23.21
CA GLU A 223 3.34 7.56 24.15
C GLU A 223 3.65 8.33 25.44
N THR A 224 4.02 9.60 25.33
CA THR A 224 4.28 10.47 26.49
C THR A 224 3.01 10.69 27.33
N LEU A 225 1.87 10.93 26.67
CA LEU A 225 0.58 11.04 27.36
C LEU A 225 0.25 9.76 28.13
N LEU A 226 0.31 8.60 27.48
CA LEU A 226 0.02 7.31 28.12
C LEU A 226 0.98 7.00 29.29
N LYS A 227 2.26 7.40 29.19
CA LYS A 227 3.25 7.27 30.26
C LYS A 227 2.97 8.20 31.45
N SER A 228 2.38 9.37 31.21
CA SER A 228 2.12 10.38 32.25
C SER A 228 0.86 10.11 33.08
N ILE A 229 -0.08 9.30 32.56
CA ILE A 229 -1.34 8.99 33.26
C ILE A 229 -1.05 8.03 34.44
N PRO A 230 -1.42 8.39 35.69
CA PRO A 230 -1.18 7.55 36.86
C PRO A 230 -2.14 6.35 36.95
N SER A 231 -3.26 6.40 36.23
CA SER A 231 -4.22 5.31 36.07
C SER A 231 -3.77 4.32 34.99
N GLY A 232 -4.07 3.04 35.20
CA GLY A 232 -3.90 2.01 34.21
C GLY A 232 -4.88 2.20 33.05
N VAL A 233 -4.35 2.17 31.83
CA VAL A 233 -5.12 2.19 30.57
C VAL A 233 -4.83 0.89 29.84
N LEU A 234 -5.87 0.11 29.55
CA LEU A 234 -5.78 -1.17 28.85
C LEU A 234 -6.81 -1.21 27.72
N GLY A 235 -6.35 -1.41 26.48
CA GLY A 235 -7.20 -1.56 25.31
C GLY A 235 -7.32 -3.01 24.87
N VAL A 236 -8.51 -3.39 24.39
CA VAL A 236 -8.79 -4.70 23.78
C VAL A 236 -9.46 -4.52 22.42
N ASN A 237 -9.23 -5.46 21.49
CA ASN A 237 -9.94 -5.52 20.21
C ASN A 237 -11.33 -6.17 20.35
N LEU A 238 -12.07 -6.30 19.24
CA LEU A 238 -13.39 -6.95 19.21
C LEU A 238 -13.37 -8.42 19.64
N ASN A 239 -12.23 -9.10 19.52
CA ASN A 239 -12.07 -10.49 19.97
C ASN A 239 -11.70 -10.58 21.47
N GLY A 240 -11.57 -9.43 22.16
CA GLY A 240 -11.14 -9.36 23.55
C GLY A 240 -9.63 -9.55 23.74
N GLU A 241 -8.82 -9.47 22.70
CA GLU A 241 -7.36 -9.54 22.80
C GLU A 241 -6.79 -8.17 23.17
N ILE A 242 -5.83 -8.15 24.10
CA ILE A 242 -5.19 -6.94 24.60
C ILE A 242 -4.32 -6.32 23.51
N THR A 243 -4.62 -5.09 23.11
CA THR A 243 -3.92 -4.35 22.06
C THR A 243 -3.02 -3.24 22.58
N SER A 244 -3.30 -2.70 23.76
CA SER A 244 -2.51 -1.62 24.36
C SER A 244 -2.54 -1.70 25.88
N CYS A 245 -1.43 -1.30 26.51
CA CYS A 245 -1.26 -1.29 27.96
C CYS A 245 -0.26 -0.17 28.30
N ASN A 246 -0.66 0.79 29.13
CA ASN A 246 0.27 1.84 29.59
C ASN A 246 1.12 1.36 30.79
N PRO A 247 2.24 2.04 31.13
CA PRO A 247 3.09 1.61 32.24
C PRO A 247 2.42 1.62 33.62
N ALA A 248 1.39 2.45 33.82
CA ALA A 248 0.62 2.43 35.06
C ALA A 248 -0.22 1.13 35.17
N ALA A 249 -0.78 0.65 34.06
CA ALA A 249 -1.49 -0.63 34.02
C ALA A 249 -0.57 -1.80 34.37
N GLU A 250 0.67 -1.82 33.85
CA GLU A 250 1.67 -2.85 34.21
C GLU A 250 1.94 -2.88 35.72
N LYS A 251 2.08 -1.71 36.35
CA LYS A 251 2.35 -1.58 37.79
C LYS A 251 1.16 -2.01 38.65
N ILE A 252 -0.06 -1.72 38.22
CA ILE A 252 -1.28 -2.06 38.97
C ILE A 252 -1.61 -3.55 38.81
N ILE A 253 -1.52 -4.09 37.59
CA ILE A 253 -1.77 -5.51 37.29
C ILE A 253 -0.61 -6.41 37.78
N SER A 254 0.58 -5.84 37.98
CA SER A 254 1.82 -6.55 38.32
C SER A 254 2.28 -7.53 37.22
N LEU A 255 1.99 -7.22 35.95
CA LEU A 255 2.39 -7.99 34.77
C LEU A 255 2.99 -7.04 33.71
N SER A 256 4.01 -7.50 32.99
CA SER A 256 4.63 -6.71 31.92
C SER A 256 3.72 -6.64 30.69
N SER A 257 3.81 -5.53 29.93
CA SER A 257 3.12 -5.37 28.64
C SER A 257 3.43 -6.53 27.69
N SER A 258 4.68 -7.00 27.64
CA SER A 258 5.07 -8.14 26.81
C SER A 258 4.33 -9.45 27.16
N ALA A 259 3.87 -9.60 28.40
CA ALA A 259 3.10 -10.76 28.83
C ALA A 259 1.59 -10.61 28.59
N LEU A 260 1.11 -9.37 28.43
CA LEU A 260 -0.31 -9.03 28.25
C LEU A 260 -0.68 -8.85 26.77
N LEU A 261 0.16 -8.18 25.98
CA LEU A 261 -0.13 -7.83 24.59
C LEU A 261 -0.36 -9.07 23.72
N GLY A 262 -1.43 -9.03 22.92
CA GLY A 262 -1.84 -10.10 22.01
C GLY A 262 -2.51 -11.30 22.68
N ARG A 263 -2.70 -11.29 24.01
CA ARG A 263 -3.44 -12.34 24.72
C ARG A 263 -4.90 -11.97 24.91
N PRO A 264 -5.82 -12.96 24.97
CA PRO A 264 -7.19 -12.70 25.37
C PRO A 264 -7.23 -12.15 26.80
N VAL A 265 -8.09 -11.16 27.07
CA VAL A 265 -8.23 -10.55 28.38
C VAL A 265 -8.69 -11.56 29.44
N GLN A 266 -9.51 -12.55 29.05
CA GLN A 266 -9.92 -13.65 29.91
C GLN A 266 -8.72 -14.43 30.45
N GLY A 267 -8.59 -14.46 31.78
CA GLY A 267 -7.53 -15.19 32.46
C GLY A 267 -6.14 -14.59 32.32
N ALA A 268 -5.98 -13.45 31.63
CA ALA A 268 -4.69 -12.78 31.49
C ALA A 268 -4.39 -11.80 32.64
N LEU A 269 -5.42 -11.30 33.33
CA LEU A 269 -5.26 -10.25 34.35
C LEU A 269 -4.97 -10.77 35.77
N GLY A 270 -4.92 -12.10 35.95
CA GLY A 270 -4.53 -12.73 37.21
C GLY A 270 -5.36 -12.25 38.41
N VAL A 271 -4.70 -11.61 39.38
CA VAL A 271 -5.34 -11.06 40.59
C VAL A 271 -6.36 -9.95 40.24
N CYS A 272 -6.17 -9.27 39.12
CA CYS A 272 -7.09 -8.25 38.61
C CYS A 272 -8.17 -8.82 37.68
N SER A 273 -8.48 -10.12 37.75
CA SER A 273 -9.57 -10.78 37.00
C SER A 273 -10.92 -10.06 37.04
N PRO A 274 -11.33 -9.35 38.12
CA PRO A 274 -12.57 -8.57 38.09
C PRO A 274 -12.63 -7.45 37.03
N LEU A 275 -11.49 -7.03 36.44
CA LEU A 275 -11.47 -6.10 35.30
C LEU A 275 -11.92 -6.73 33.98
N GLU A 276 -11.76 -8.05 33.84
CA GLU A 276 -12.10 -8.78 32.62
C GLU A 276 -13.57 -8.60 32.22
N PRO A 277 -14.56 -8.87 33.09
CA PRO A 277 -15.97 -8.69 32.74
C PRO A 277 -16.33 -7.22 32.43
N ILE A 278 -15.67 -6.24 33.05
CA ILE A 278 -15.91 -4.81 32.79
C ILE A 278 -15.54 -4.47 31.34
N LEU A 279 -14.36 -4.91 30.90
CA LEU A 279 -13.89 -4.75 29.51
C LEU A 279 -14.80 -5.46 28.51
N LEU A 280 -15.13 -6.73 28.77
CA LEU A 280 -15.94 -7.53 27.86
C LEU A 280 -17.38 -7.04 27.75
N THR A 281 -17.94 -6.50 28.84
CA THR A 281 -19.26 -5.88 28.82
C THR A 281 -19.25 -4.66 27.91
N ALA A 282 -18.21 -3.83 27.97
CA ALA A 282 -18.07 -2.70 27.04
C ALA A 282 -17.90 -3.15 25.57
N VAL A 283 -17.15 -4.25 25.33
CA VAL A 283 -17.02 -4.83 23.98
C VAL A 283 -18.36 -5.36 23.46
N THR A 284 -19.12 -6.10 24.26
CA THR A 284 -20.35 -6.79 23.83
C THR A 284 -21.57 -5.87 23.75
N THR A 285 -21.70 -4.94 24.70
CA THR A 285 -22.86 -4.03 24.76
C THR A 285 -22.69 -2.78 23.91
N GLY A 286 -21.45 -2.41 23.57
CA GLY A 286 -21.15 -1.15 22.89
C GLY A 286 -21.48 0.10 23.71
N ASN A 287 -21.70 -0.05 25.02
CA ASN A 287 -21.98 1.01 25.97
C ASN A 287 -20.84 1.15 26.99
N GLU A 288 -20.76 2.32 27.62
CA GLU A 288 -19.83 2.56 28.72
C GLU A 288 -20.25 1.76 29.96
N ALA A 289 -19.30 1.04 30.54
CA ALA A 289 -19.43 0.44 31.86
C ALA A 289 -19.16 1.53 32.91
N ALA A 290 -20.07 1.66 33.88
CA ALA A 290 -19.95 2.63 34.96
C ALA A 290 -18.69 2.38 35.81
N TRP A 291 -18.27 3.41 36.54
CA TRP A 291 -17.17 3.29 37.50
C TRP A 291 -17.56 2.32 38.63
N GLU A 292 -16.84 1.21 38.73
CA GLU A 292 -17.03 0.19 39.77
C GLU A 292 -15.78 0.07 40.63
N GLU A 293 -15.97 -0.01 41.95
CA GLU A 293 -14.91 -0.24 42.93
C GLU A 293 -15.01 -1.65 43.47
N PHE A 294 -13.91 -2.39 43.43
CA PHE A 294 -13.84 -3.75 43.97
C PHE A 294 -12.54 -3.96 44.73
N SER A 295 -12.58 -4.85 45.71
CA SER A 295 -11.40 -5.26 46.47
C SER A 295 -10.78 -6.50 45.85
N ILE A 296 -9.47 -6.50 45.69
CA ILE A 296 -8.68 -7.66 45.28
C ILE A 296 -7.73 -8.07 46.40
N GLU A 297 -7.54 -9.38 46.56
CA GLU A 297 -6.52 -9.92 47.47
C GLU A 297 -5.26 -10.25 46.69
N ASP A 298 -4.24 -9.43 46.85
CA ASP A 298 -2.94 -9.66 46.24
C ASP A 298 -2.04 -10.46 47.21
N PRO A 299 -1.54 -11.65 46.82
CA PRO A 299 -0.66 -12.45 47.68
C PRO A 299 0.61 -11.72 48.13
N SER A 300 1.08 -10.74 47.36
CA SER A 300 2.31 -9.98 47.63
C SER A 300 2.07 -8.65 48.34
N ARG A 301 0.91 -8.01 48.11
CA ARG A 301 0.60 -6.65 48.57
C ARG A 301 -0.58 -6.55 49.53
N GLY A 302 -1.22 -7.68 49.85
CA GLY A 302 -2.41 -7.73 50.69
C GLY A 302 -3.66 -7.22 49.99
N LYS A 303 -4.64 -6.76 50.76
CA LYS A 303 -5.91 -6.26 50.24
C LYS A 303 -5.71 -4.92 49.52
N ARG A 304 -6.06 -4.87 48.23
CA ARG A 304 -6.05 -3.65 47.41
C ARG A 304 -7.45 -3.28 46.95
N TRP A 305 -7.68 -1.99 46.75
CA TRP A 305 -8.92 -1.46 46.18
C TRP A 305 -8.66 -0.94 44.78
N ILE A 306 -9.38 -1.46 43.79
CA ILE A 306 -9.26 -1.01 42.40
C ILE A 306 -10.60 -0.40 42.00
N GLY A 307 -10.56 0.81 41.44
CA GLY A 307 -11.69 1.42 40.75
C GLY A 307 -11.48 1.36 39.25
N ALA A 308 -12.49 0.97 38.48
CA ALA A 308 -12.37 0.81 37.03
C ALA A 308 -13.63 1.21 36.29
N MET A 309 -13.45 1.68 35.06
CA MET A 309 -14.51 1.87 34.07
C MET A 309 -14.02 1.36 32.72
N ALA A 310 -14.95 1.05 31.80
CA ALA A 310 -14.60 0.72 30.43
C ALA A 310 -15.50 1.44 29.43
N SER A 311 -14.91 1.88 28.33
CA SER A 311 -15.61 2.56 27.24
C SER A 311 -15.30 1.87 25.91
N PRO A 312 -16.29 1.73 25.00
CA PRO A 312 -16.06 1.16 23.68
C PRO A 312 -15.18 2.09 22.83
N ILE A 313 -14.23 1.51 22.09
CA ILE A 313 -13.45 2.24 21.08
C ILE A 313 -14.21 2.17 19.76
N LYS A 314 -14.40 3.31 19.10
CA LYS A 314 -15.04 3.40 17.77
C LYS A 314 -14.01 3.83 16.73
N ASP A 315 -14.10 3.21 15.56
CA ASP A 315 -13.33 3.59 14.36
C ASP A 315 -13.92 4.87 13.73
N HIS A 316 -13.22 5.47 12.76
CA HIS A 316 -13.62 6.68 12.02
C HIS A 316 -15.01 6.56 11.37
N GLY A 317 -15.43 5.33 11.03
CA GLY A 317 -16.78 5.04 10.51
C GLY A 317 -17.88 4.90 11.57
N GLY A 318 -17.60 5.17 12.85
CA GLY A 318 -18.56 5.03 13.95
C GLY A 318 -18.83 3.58 14.39
N ARG A 319 -18.21 2.60 13.72
CA ARG A 319 -18.29 1.18 14.08
C ARG A 319 -17.38 0.90 15.26
N GLN A 320 -17.81 0.00 16.14
CA GLN A 320 -17.00 -0.42 17.27
C GLN A 320 -15.77 -1.20 16.78
N ALA A 321 -14.60 -0.88 17.34
CA ALA A 321 -13.32 -1.53 17.06
C ALA A 321 -12.78 -2.30 18.27
N GLY A 322 -13.33 -2.06 19.46
CA GLY A 322 -12.87 -2.68 20.70
C GLY A 322 -13.41 -1.98 21.95
N ALA A 323 -12.66 -2.04 23.04
CA ALA A 323 -12.92 -1.29 24.27
C ALA A 323 -11.61 -0.88 24.96
N THR A 324 -11.66 0.19 25.76
CA THR A 324 -10.58 0.62 26.65
C THR A 324 -11.10 0.63 28.07
N ALA A 325 -10.34 0.06 29.00
CA ALA A 325 -10.55 0.24 30.42
C ALA A 325 -9.56 1.24 31.00
N VAL A 326 -10.07 2.08 31.89
CA VAL A 326 -9.27 2.94 32.76
C VAL A 326 -9.51 2.49 34.18
N PHE A 327 -8.43 2.20 34.91
CA PHE A 327 -8.51 1.72 36.28
C PHE A 327 -7.41 2.34 37.16
N ALA A 328 -7.69 2.49 38.44
CA ALA A 328 -6.80 3.13 39.40
C ALA A 328 -6.71 2.30 40.69
N ASP A 329 -5.53 2.30 41.30
CA ASP A 329 -5.34 1.77 42.64
C ASP A 329 -5.82 2.82 43.67
N LEU A 330 -6.93 2.53 44.33
CA LEU A 330 -7.58 3.36 45.33
C LEU A 330 -7.16 2.99 46.76
N THR A 331 -6.20 2.07 46.94
CA THR A 331 -5.85 1.54 48.26
C THR A 331 -5.39 2.65 49.21
N GLU A 332 -4.50 3.55 48.77
CA GLU A 332 -4.04 4.68 49.58
C GLU A 332 -5.17 5.65 49.91
N VAL A 333 -6.04 5.93 48.93
CA VAL A 333 -7.20 6.81 49.12
C VAL A 333 -8.16 6.22 50.16
N LYS A 334 -8.46 4.91 50.08
CA LYS A 334 -9.33 4.22 51.06
C LYS A 334 -8.70 4.18 52.45
N ASN A 335 -7.40 3.90 52.55
CA ASN A 335 -6.69 3.90 53.83
C ASN A 335 -6.71 5.29 54.49
N LEU A 336 -6.49 6.35 53.72
CA LEU A 336 -6.58 7.73 54.20
C LEU A 336 -8.01 8.11 54.62
N GLN A 337 -9.02 7.68 53.86
CA GLN A 337 -10.42 7.87 54.23
C GLN A 337 -10.75 7.20 55.56
N GLU A 338 -10.29 5.97 55.78
CA GLU A 338 -10.44 5.24 57.04
C GLU A 338 -9.69 5.95 58.20
N GLU A 339 -8.48 6.44 57.98
CA GLU A 339 -7.71 7.18 58.99
C GLU A 339 -8.40 8.50 59.37
N ILE A 340 -8.91 9.24 58.39
CA ILE A 340 -9.67 10.47 58.63
C ILE A 340 -10.96 10.17 59.40
N ALA A 341 -11.68 9.11 59.04
CA ALA A 341 -12.87 8.68 59.75
C ALA A 341 -12.56 8.35 61.22
N LEU A 342 -11.48 7.61 61.47
CA LEU A 342 -11.01 7.28 62.81
C LEU A 342 -10.64 8.54 63.61
N LYS A 343 -9.89 9.48 63.02
CA LYS A 343 -9.51 10.74 63.67
C LYS A 343 -10.74 11.59 64.02
N ARG A 344 -11.71 11.71 63.12
CA ARG A 344 -12.98 12.42 63.38
C ARG A 344 -13.71 11.80 64.56
N GLN A 345 -13.79 10.48 64.61
CA GLN A 345 -14.40 9.79 65.74
C GLN A 345 -13.65 10.02 67.05
N MET A 346 -12.31 9.95 67.05
CA MET A 346 -11.52 10.22 68.26
C MET A 346 -11.72 11.65 68.76
N ALA A 347 -11.82 12.64 67.86
CA ALA A 347 -12.10 14.02 68.23
C ALA A 347 -13.49 14.18 68.88
N LEU A 348 -14.54 13.62 68.26
CA LEU A 348 -15.89 13.56 68.81
C LEU A 348 -15.92 12.87 70.19
N LEU A 349 -15.24 11.73 70.32
CA LEU A 349 -15.15 11.02 71.59
C LEU A 349 -14.43 11.87 72.65
N GLY A 350 -13.40 12.63 72.27
CA GLY A 350 -12.70 13.56 73.15
C GLY A 350 -13.60 14.68 73.68
N GLU A 351 -14.39 15.32 72.81
CA GLU A 351 -15.38 16.33 73.21
C GLU A 351 -16.45 15.76 74.15
N LEU A 352 -17.00 14.59 73.80
CA LEU A 352 -18.04 13.94 74.60
C LEU A 352 -17.50 13.40 75.93
N SER A 353 -16.22 12.98 76.01
CA SER A 353 -15.62 12.45 77.24
C SER A 353 -15.58 13.48 78.38
N ALA A 354 -15.39 14.76 78.06
CA ALA A 354 -15.42 15.82 79.06
C ALA A 354 -16.83 16.00 79.66
N GLY A 355 -17.86 16.00 78.81
CA GLY A 355 -19.27 16.02 79.25
C GLY A 355 -19.67 14.74 79.99
N MET A 356 -19.19 13.59 79.54
CA MET A 356 -19.47 12.29 80.15
C MET A 356 -18.89 12.18 81.56
N ALA A 357 -17.67 12.69 81.78
CA ALA A 357 -17.07 12.71 83.12
C ALA A 357 -17.93 13.53 84.10
N HIS A 358 -18.59 14.60 83.64
CA HIS A 358 -19.54 15.37 84.43
C HIS A 358 -20.85 14.60 84.67
N GLU A 359 -21.40 13.94 83.65
CA GLU A 359 -22.64 13.18 83.76
C GLU A 359 -22.50 11.85 84.52
N ILE A 360 -21.30 11.27 84.63
CA ILE A 360 -20.99 10.15 85.54
C ILE A 360 -20.82 10.66 86.98
N ARG A 361 -20.16 11.81 87.17
CA ARG A 361 -19.87 12.35 88.50
C ARG A 361 -21.14 12.70 89.27
N ASN A 362 -22.17 13.17 88.57
CA ASN A 362 -23.46 13.53 89.17
C ASN A 362 -24.19 12.36 89.86
N PRO A 363 -24.52 11.25 89.18
CA PRO A 363 -25.14 10.08 89.81
C PRO A 363 -24.21 9.41 90.81
N LEU A 364 -22.89 9.43 90.59
CA LEU A 364 -21.93 8.90 91.57
C LEU A 364 -21.96 9.69 92.90
N ALA A 365 -22.01 11.02 92.82
CA ALA A 365 -22.15 11.89 93.98
C ALA A 365 -23.49 11.65 94.70
N ALA A 366 -24.58 11.48 93.94
CA ALA A 366 -25.89 11.13 94.50
C ALA A 366 -25.88 9.76 95.20
N ILE A 367 -25.27 8.74 94.59
CA ILE A 367 -25.05 7.40 95.18
C ILE A 367 -24.25 7.51 96.47
N GLN A 368 -23.20 8.32 96.50
CA GLN A 368 -22.35 8.52 97.67
C GLN A 368 -23.14 9.17 98.82
N VAL A 369 -23.91 10.21 98.55
CA VAL A 369 -24.78 10.88 99.55
C VAL A 369 -25.86 9.91 100.06
N LEU A 370 -26.55 9.20 99.17
CA LEU A 370 -27.57 8.20 99.53
C LEU A 370 -26.96 7.07 100.38
N GLY A 371 -25.74 6.63 100.05
CA GLY A 371 -24.98 5.62 100.80
C GLY A 371 -24.55 6.10 102.18
N GLU A 372 -24.10 7.35 102.31
CA GLU A 372 -23.79 7.97 103.60
C GLU A 372 -25.02 8.10 104.48
N LEU A 373 -26.16 8.51 103.91
CA LEU A 373 -27.45 8.60 104.63
C LEU A 373 -27.91 7.21 105.08
N LEU A 374 -27.81 6.20 104.22
CA LEU A 374 -28.06 4.80 104.59
C LEU A 374 -27.15 4.35 105.73
N SER A 375 -25.83 4.57 105.63
CA SER A 375 -24.86 4.16 106.64
C SER A 375 -25.09 4.85 107.99
N ARG A 376 -25.36 6.16 108.00
CA ARG A 376 -25.69 6.91 109.22
C ARG A 376 -26.95 6.38 109.88
N LYS A 377 -27.97 6.03 109.09
CA LYS A 377 -29.25 5.55 109.61
C LYS A 377 -29.15 4.11 110.12
N VAL A 378 -28.44 3.24 109.42
CA VAL A 378 -28.11 1.88 109.89
C VAL A 378 -27.30 1.95 111.20
N LYS A 379 -26.30 2.83 111.29
CA LYS A 379 -25.54 3.04 112.53
C LYS A 379 -26.41 3.62 113.65
N GLY A 380 -27.29 4.56 113.35
CA GLY A 380 -28.25 5.13 114.29
C GLY A 380 -29.21 4.08 114.86
N ILE A 381 -29.70 3.18 114.01
CA ILE A 381 -30.54 2.03 114.41
C ILE A 381 -29.72 1.00 115.22
N ALA A 382 -28.44 0.80 114.90
CA ALA A 382 -27.55 -0.10 115.64
C ALA A 382 -27.15 0.47 117.02
N SER A 383 -27.09 1.79 117.19
CA SER A 383 -26.79 2.47 118.47
C SER A 383 -27.98 2.68 119.38
N ASP A 384 -29.22 2.61 118.86
CA ASP A 384 -30.45 2.92 119.60
C ASP A 384 -31.29 1.65 119.83
N GLN A 385 -30.74 0.69 120.59
CA GLN A 385 -31.43 -0.56 120.96
C GLN A 385 -32.57 -0.36 121.98
N THR A 386 -32.88 0.87 122.40
CA THR A 386 -33.76 1.11 123.56
C THR A 386 -35.19 1.56 123.24
N LYS A 387 -35.61 1.70 121.97
CA LYS A 387 -37.01 2.02 121.63
C LYS A 387 -37.61 1.09 120.60
N LYS A 388 -38.19 -0.02 121.09
CA LYS A 388 -38.91 -1.03 120.32
C LYS A 388 -40.42 -0.74 120.15
N GLU A 389 -40.88 0.47 120.44
CA GLU A 389 -42.32 0.79 120.48
C GLU A 389 -42.63 2.14 119.81
N ALA A 390 -42.57 2.17 118.47
CA ALA A 390 -43.38 3.03 117.60
C ALA A 390 -43.16 2.60 116.14
N GLY A 391 -44.23 2.34 115.42
CA GLY A 391 -44.24 1.57 114.18
C GLY A 391 -43.51 2.17 112.97
N GLY A 392 -43.02 1.26 112.13
CA GLY A 392 -43.12 1.29 110.66
C GLY A 392 -42.38 2.35 109.84
N SER A 393 -41.83 3.40 110.45
CA SER A 393 -41.28 4.55 109.71
C SER A 393 -39.79 4.40 109.34
N GLY A 394 -38.98 3.75 110.19
CA GLY A 394 -37.54 3.60 109.95
C GLY A 394 -37.17 2.63 108.82
N GLU A 395 -37.86 1.48 108.73
CA GLU A 395 -37.66 0.49 107.66
C GLU A 395 -38.15 0.98 106.30
N GLY A 396 -39.29 1.70 106.27
CA GLY A 396 -39.83 2.29 105.04
C GLY A 396 -38.89 3.33 104.41
N GLU A 397 -38.28 4.18 105.24
CA GLU A 397 -37.30 5.17 104.77
C GLU A 397 -35.97 4.54 104.34
N LEU A 398 -35.50 3.49 105.05
CA LEU A 398 -34.33 2.71 104.64
C LEU A 398 -34.55 2.01 103.29
N GLN A 399 -35.75 1.45 103.10
CA GLN A 399 -36.11 0.81 101.86
C GLN A 399 -36.30 1.82 100.72
N ALA A 400 -36.78 3.04 101.01
CA ALA A 400 -36.85 4.13 100.05
C ALA A 400 -35.46 4.64 99.63
N LEU A 401 -34.54 4.80 100.58
CA LEU A 401 -33.14 5.16 100.33
C LEU A 401 -32.43 4.07 99.50
N SER A 402 -32.60 2.80 99.85
CA SER A 402 -32.06 1.67 99.09
C SER A 402 -32.60 1.61 97.66
N ARG A 403 -33.92 1.78 97.47
CA ARG A 403 -34.53 1.87 96.14
C ARG A 403 -33.97 3.03 95.32
N SER A 404 -33.82 4.21 95.92
CA SER A 404 -33.27 5.39 95.24
C SER A 404 -31.83 5.15 94.78
N LEU A 405 -31.03 4.48 95.61
CA LEU A 405 -29.64 4.14 95.31
C LEU A 405 -29.56 3.12 94.15
N VAL A 406 -30.44 2.11 94.15
CA VAL A 406 -30.57 1.14 93.04
C VAL A 406 -31.02 1.84 91.75
N THR A 407 -31.98 2.76 91.82
CA THR A 407 -32.41 3.55 90.64
C THR A 407 -31.26 4.37 90.06
N GLU A 408 -30.46 5.01 90.90
CA GLU A 408 -29.33 5.81 90.44
C GLU A 408 -28.21 4.96 89.82
N ILE A 409 -27.97 3.75 90.37
CA ILE A 409 -27.07 2.76 89.75
C ILE A 409 -27.58 2.34 88.37
N HIS A 410 -28.88 2.10 88.22
CA HIS A 410 -29.46 1.75 86.92
C HIS A 410 -29.34 2.90 85.90
N HIS A 411 -29.54 4.14 86.33
CA HIS A 411 -29.30 5.33 85.48
C HIS A 411 -27.84 5.40 85.03
N LEU A 412 -26.88 5.27 85.95
CA LEU A 412 -25.46 5.27 85.61
C LEU A 412 -25.11 4.17 84.62
N ASN A 413 -25.64 2.96 84.84
CA ASN A 413 -25.35 1.82 83.97
C ASN A 413 -25.94 1.99 82.56
N ARG A 414 -27.15 2.57 82.45
CA ARG A 414 -27.76 2.92 81.16
C ARG A 414 -26.91 3.96 80.42
N PHE A 415 -26.47 5.00 81.11
CA PHE A 415 -25.66 6.07 80.53
C PHE A 415 -24.30 5.55 80.02
N VAL A 416 -23.62 4.72 80.80
CA VAL A 416 -22.37 4.06 80.39
C VAL A 416 -22.60 3.15 79.19
N THR A 417 -23.73 2.43 79.15
CA THR A 417 -24.09 1.56 78.04
C THR A 417 -24.34 2.36 76.76
N GLU A 418 -25.14 3.43 76.80
CA GLU A 418 -25.40 4.31 75.64
C GLU A 418 -24.10 4.92 75.10
N PHE A 419 -23.19 5.33 75.97
CA PHE A 419 -21.87 5.83 75.56
C PHE A 419 -20.98 4.75 74.92
N LEU A 420 -20.90 3.55 75.50
CA LEU A 420 -20.10 2.44 74.93
C LEU A 420 -20.61 2.00 73.56
N ILE A 421 -21.91 2.17 73.31
CA ILE A 421 -22.53 1.93 72.00
C ILE A 421 -22.07 2.99 70.99
N TYR A 422 -22.04 4.26 71.39
CA TYR A 422 -21.58 5.36 70.53
C TYR A 422 -20.06 5.28 70.24
N ALA A 423 -19.27 4.81 71.22
CA ALA A 423 -17.82 4.70 71.10
C ALA A 423 -17.37 3.52 70.22
N ARG A 424 -18.22 2.48 70.04
CA ARG A 424 -17.90 1.35 69.16
C ARG A 424 -18.16 1.72 67.69
N MET A 425 -17.16 1.55 66.83
CA MET A 425 -17.37 1.29 65.41
C MET A 425 -17.77 -0.18 65.25
N PRO A 426 -19.04 -0.54 65.01
CA PRO A 426 -19.31 -1.84 64.42
C PRO A 426 -18.64 -1.86 63.04
N LEU A 427 -17.82 -2.89 62.78
CA LEU A 427 -17.40 -3.19 61.42
C LEU A 427 -18.66 -3.59 60.65
N LEU A 428 -19.21 -2.63 59.89
CA LEU A 428 -20.42 -2.85 59.10
C LEU A 428 -20.15 -3.93 58.05
N ARG A 429 -20.87 -5.03 58.17
CA ARG A 429 -20.83 -6.13 57.20
C ARG A 429 -21.98 -5.94 56.24
N PHE A 430 -21.72 -5.18 55.19
CA PHE A 430 -22.68 -4.98 54.12
C PHE A 430 -22.88 -6.28 53.33
N GLU A 431 -24.08 -6.84 53.41
CA GLU A 431 -24.49 -7.98 52.61
C GLU A 431 -25.77 -7.66 51.83
N ARG A 432 -26.04 -8.40 50.76
CA ARG A 432 -27.27 -8.29 49.96
C ARG A 432 -28.43 -8.92 50.74
N ALA A 433 -28.96 -8.20 51.72
CA ALA A 433 -30.04 -8.66 52.59
C ALA A 433 -31.42 -8.19 52.08
N ASN A 434 -32.45 -8.99 52.35
CA ASN A 434 -33.84 -8.62 52.10
C ASN A 434 -34.33 -7.72 53.25
N LEU A 435 -34.70 -6.47 52.93
CA LEU A 435 -35.10 -5.51 53.94
C LEU A 435 -36.38 -5.94 54.67
N ALA A 436 -37.29 -6.61 53.96
CA ALA A 436 -38.56 -7.08 54.53
C ALA A 436 -38.33 -8.04 55.71
N GLU A 437 -37.40 -8.99 55.56
CA GLU A 437 -37.04 -9.95 56.62
C GLU A 437 -36.42 -9.26 57.84
N THR A 438 -35.58 -8.24 57.59
CA THR A 438 -34.93 -7.47 58.67
C THR A 438 -35.94 -6.68 59.49
N VAL A 439 -36.93 -6.06 58.81
CA VAL A 439 -38.02 -5.32 59.45
C VAL A 439 -38.93 -6.25 60.26
N GLU A 440 -39.24 -7.44 59.73
CA GLU A 440 -40.03 -8.43 60.47
C GLU A 440 -39.32 -8.90 61.74
N ALA A 441 -38.02 -9.19 61.65
CA ALA A 441 -37.21 -9.57 62.81
C ALA A 441 -37.14 -8.47 63.87
N ALA A 442 -37.08 -7.19 63.47
CA ALA A 442 -37.13 -6.05 64.40
C ALA A 442 -38.48 -5.97 65.12
N LEU A 443 -39.58 -6.07 64.37
CA LEU A 443 -40.93 -5.99 64.92
C LEU A 443 -41.24 -7.12 65.90
N LEU A 444 -40.77 -8.35 65.62
CA LEU A 444 -40.88 -9.49 66.52
C LEU A 444 -40.22 -9.23 67.89
N LEU A 445 -39.05 -8.59 67.89
CA LEU A 445 -38.31 -8.23 69.11
C LEU A 445 -38.94 -7.05 69.85
N ALA A 446 -39.57 -6.11 69.14
CA ALA A 446 -40.23 -4.95 69.72
C ALA A 446 -41.58 -5.27 70.38
N THR A 447 -42.20 -6.43 70.07
CA THR A 447 -43.51 -6.83 70.62
C THR A 447 -43.47 -8.04 71.57
N PRO A 448 -42.66 -8.06 72.65
CA PRO A 448 -42.57 -9.23 73.53
C PRO A 448 -43.74 -9.38 74.53
N SER A 449 -44.63 -8.39 74.67
CA SER A 449 -45.72 -8.42 75.67
C SER A 449 -47.10 -7.99 75.13
N GLY A 450 -47.28 -7.99 73.80
CA GLY A 450 -48.49 -7.50 73.14
C GLY A 450 -48.45 -5.99 72.85
N MET A 451 -49.18 -5.56 71.82
CA MET A 451 -49.32 -4.14 71.51
C MET A 451 -50.24 -3.46 72.54
N PRO A 452 -49.89 -2.25 73.02
CA PRO A 452 -50.80 -1.43 73.81
C PRO A 452 -52.13 -1.26 73.05
N GLU A 453 -53.27 -1.34 73.74
CA GLU A 453 -54.63 -1.31 73.13
C GLU A 453 -54.92 -0.12 72.21
N LYS A 454 -54.07 0.92 72.21
CA LYS A 454 -54.23 2.15 71.42
C LYS A 454 -53.31 2.26 70.20
N ILE A 455 -52.48 1.26 69.90
CA ILE A 455 -51.52 1.31 68.78
C ILE A 455 -51.95 0.36 67.66
N SER A 456 -52.13 0.88 66.45
CA SER A 456 -52.38 0.08 65.24
C SER A 456 -51.14 0.06 64.34
N LEU A 457 -50.65 -1.13 64.03
CA LEU A 457 -49.49 -1.32 63.15
C LEU A 457 -49.94 -1.57 61.71
N ARG A 458 -49.51 -0.72 60.78
CA ARG A 458 -49.73 -0.90 59.35
C ARG A 458 -48.42 -1.24 58.65
N LYS A 459 -48.33 -2.45 58.08
CA LYS A 459 -47.17 -2.90 57.30
C LYS A 459 -47.44 -2.69 55.81
N SER A 460 -46.54 -2.00 55.10
CA SER A 460 -46.56 -1.88 53.65
C SER A 460 -45.14 -2.12 53.13
N LEU A 461 -44.84 -3.39 52.82
CA LEU A 461 -43.51 -3.85 52.42
C LEU A 461 -43.60 -4.56 51.06
N PRO A 462 -42.74 -4.25 50.09
CA PRO A 462 -42.64 -5.01 48.84
C PRO A 462 -42.06 -6.42 49.08
N ALA A 463 -42.47 -7.41 48.28
CA ALA A 463 -42.17 -8.83 48.49
C ALA A 463 -40.67 -9.21 48.36
N SER A 464 -39.87 -8.41 47.63
CA SER A 464 -38.42 -8.61 47.50
C SER A 464 -37.76 -7.25 47.30
N PHE A 465 -37.07 -6.76 48.31
CA PHE A 465 -36.30 -5.53 48.25
C PHE A 465 -34.91 -5.78 48.81
N LYS A 466 -34.01 -6.24 47.94
CA LYS A 466 -32.63 -6.57 48.28
C LYS A 466 -31.74 -5.35 48.15
N ILE A 467 -31.18 -4.91 49.26
CA ILE A 467 -30.23 -3.79 49.30
C ILE A 467 -28.94 -4.25 49.98
N SER A 468 -27.86 -3.49 49.78
CA SER A 468 -26.61 -3.71 50.49
C SER A 468 -26.71 -3.02 51.85
N VAL A 469 -26.84 -3.82 52.93
CA VAL A 469 -27.02 -3.33 54.30
C VAL A 469 -26.43 -4.33 55.30
N ASP A 470 -26.03 -3.88 56.48
CA ASP A 470 -25.75 -4.74 57.63
C ASP A 470 -27.08 -5.05 58.36
N PRO A 471 -27.61 -6.28 58.29
CA PRO A 471 -28.93 -6.58 58.85
C PRO A 471 -28.98 -6.45 60.37
N LEU A 472 -27.87 -6.68 61.07
CA LEU A 472 -27.82 -6.63 62.54
C LEU A 472 -27.90 -5.19 63.04
N GLU A 473 -27.07 -4.31 62.48
CA GLU A 473 -27.07 -2.89 62.85
C GLU A 473 -28.32 -2.16 62.32
N PHE A 474 -28.80 -2.50 61.11
CA PHE A 474 -30.03 -1.90 60.60
C PHE A 474 -31.26 -2.30 61.42
N ARG A 475 -31.34 -3.57 61.86
CA ARG A 475 -32.37 -4.01 62.82
C ARG A 475 -32.32 -3.21 64.11
N ARG A 476 -31.12 -2.85 64.57
CA ARG A 476 -30.94 -2.04 65.78
C ARG A 476 -31.40 -0.60 65.59
N VAL A 477 -31.18 -0.01 64.42
CA VAL A 477 -31.77 1.29 64.06
C VAL A 477 -33.30 1.21 64.14
N LEU A 478 -33.90 0.16 63.60
CA LEU A 478 -35.35 -0.05 63.65
C LEU A 478 -35.90 -0.26 65.07
N LEU A 479 -35.11 -0.83 66.00
CA LEU A 479 -35.51 -0.99 67.40
C LEU A 479 -35.44 0.32 68.21
N ASN A 480 -34.67 1.29 67.74
CA ASN A 480 -34.54 2.61 68.38
C ASN A 480 -35.56 3.64 67.87
N LEU A 481 -36.22 3.34 66.75
CA LEU A 481 -37.37 4.09 66.23
C LEU A 481 -38.65 3.65 66.94
#